data_AF-A0A0Q4STZ6-F1
#
_entry.id   AF-A0A0Q4STZ6-F1
#
_cell.length_a   1.000
_cell.length_b   1.000
_cell.length_c   1.000
_cell.angle_alpha   90.00
_cell.angle_beta   90.00
_cell.angle_gamma   90.00
#
_symmetry.space_group_name_H-M   'P 1'
#
loop_
_entity.id
_entity.type
_entity.pdbx_description
1 polymer ?
#
loop_
_entity_poly.entity_id
_entity_poly.type
_entity_poly.pdbx_seq_one_letter_code
_entity_poly.pdbx_strand_id
1 'polypeptide(L)' 'MIELILTLITLSLVGTLIYLFRYRNKEKPKVGVKRNNSSEYFKDYIELKLYYGSIFLIVIGIVGLLAIVIIEIIFI' A
#
# COMPACT_ATOMS: atom_id res chain seq x y z
N MET A 1 -3.17 -14.72 -17.31
CA MET A 1 -1.98 -13.84 -17.24
C MET A 1 -2.33 -12.36 -17.34
N ILE A 2 -3.00 -11.90 -18.41
CA ILE A 2 -3.35 -10.48 -18.59
C ILE A 2 -4.19 -9.92 -17.42
N GLU A 3 -5.25 -10.60 -17.00
CA GLU A 3 -6.09 -10.16 -15.87
C GLU A 3 -5.30 -10.01 -14.56
N LEU A 4 -4.37 -10.93 -14.29
CA LEU A 4 -3.49 -10.89 -13.11
C LEU A 4 -2.55 -9.68 -13.19
N ILE A 5 -1.93 -9.45 -14.35
CA ILE A 5 -1.05 -8.29 -14.58
C ILE A 5 -1.82 -6.99 -14.38
N LEU A 6 -3.02 -6.86 -14.97
CA LEU A 6 -3.88 -5.69 -14.82
C LEU A 6 -4.29 -5.46 -13.36
N THR A 7 -4.56 -6.54 -12.62
CA THR A 7 -4.89 -6.48 -11.18
C THR A 7 -3.69 -5.95 -10.39
N LEU A 8 -2.48 -6.45 -10.63
CA LEU A 8 -1.26 -6.02 -9.94
C LEU A 8 -0.90 -4.56 -10.26
N ILE A 9 -1.09 -4.13 -11.52
CA ILE A 9 -0.96 -2.73 -11.92
C ILE A 9 -1.98 -1.87 -11.18
N THR A 10 -3.24 -2.30 -11.12
CA THR A 10 -4.30 -1.56 -10.42
C THR A 10 -4.00 -1.42 -8.93
N LEU A 11 -3.57 -2.49 -8.26
CA LEU A 11 -3.19 -2.45 -6.84
C LEU A 11 -2.03 -1.48 -6.62
N SER A 12 -1.00 -1.53 -7.47
CA SER A 12 0.15 -0.62 -7.41
C SER A 12 -0.29 0.84 -7.58
N LEU A 13 -1.14 1.12 -8.57
CA LEU A 13 -1.67 2.45 -8.84
C LEU A 13 -2.51 2.97 -7.68
N VAL A 14 -3.45 2.17 -7.16
CA VAL A 14 -4.30 2.56 -6.03
C VAL A 14 -3.47 2.84 -4.78
N GLY A 15 -2.54 1.95 -4.44
CA GLY A 15 -1.62 2.17 -3.31
C GLY A 15 -0.79 3.43 -3.48
N THR A 16 -0.25 3.66 -4.68
CA THR A 16 0.55 4.84 -5.02
C THR A 16 -0.28 6.12 -4.92
N LEU A 17 -1.50 6.14 -5.44
CA LEU A 17 -2.38 7.31 -5.37
C LEU A 17 -2.73 7.64 -3.91
N ILE A 18 -3.10 6.65 -3.10
CA ILE A 18 -3.38 6.86 -1.68
C ILE A 18 -2.15 7.45 -0.98
N TYR A 19 -0.97 6.87 -1.20
CA TYR A 19 0.26 7.36 -0.60
C TYR A 19 0.58 8.79 -1.05
N LEU A 20 0.55 9.05 -2.36
CA LEU A 20 0.92 10.34 -2.94
C LEU A 20 -0.02 11.48 -2.53
N PHE A 21 -1.33 11.25 -2.51
CA PHE A 21 -2.30 12.29 -2.19
C PHE A 21 -2.49 12.47 -0.68
N ARG A 22 -2.41 11.40 0.10
CA ARG A 22 -2.73 11.46 1.53
C ARG A 22 -1.52 11.58 2.44
N TYR A 23 -0.38 10.98 2.09
CA TYR A 23 0.75 10.80 3.00
C TYR A 23 2.08 11.36 2.49
N ARG A 24 2.19 11.69 1.21
CA ARG A 24 3.39 12.34 0.66
C ARG A 24 3.68 13.63 1.42
N ASN A 25 4.94 13.80 1.81
CA ASN A 25 5.43 14.95 2.56
C ASN A 25 4.76 15.14 3.93
N LYS A 26 4.06 14.12 4.46
CA LYS A 26 3.55 14.13 5.82
C LYS A 26 4.41 13.22 6.68
N GLU A 27 4.48 13.55 7.98
CA GLU A 27 5.05 12.62 8.95
C GLU A 27 4.23 11.33 8.96
N LYS A 28 4.94 10.21 9.19
CA LYS A 28 4.33 8.91 9.39
C LYS A 28 3.30 9.01 10.54
N PRO A 29 2.09 8.39 10.41
CA PRO A 29 1.12 8.39 11.49
C PRO A 29 1.73 7.83 12.78
N LYS A 30 1.46 8.49 13.91
CA LYS A 30 2.04 8.13 15.21
C LYS A 30 1.43 6.83 15.73
N VAL A 31 2.25 6.03 16.41
CA VAL A 31 1.85 4.75 17.01
C VAL A 31 1.97 4.84 18.53
N GLY A 32 1.03 4.24 19.28
CA GLY A 32 1.14 4.13 20.73
C GLY A 32 0.94 5.44 21.51
N VAL A 33 0.36 6.47 20.88
CA VAL A 33 0.03 7.73 21.58
C VAL A 33 -1.17 7.49 22.48
N LYS A 34 -0.98 7.66 23.80
CA LYS A 34 -2.07 7.59 24.77
C LYS A 34 -2.96 8.82 24.60
N ARG A 35 -4.14 8.64 24.00
CA ARG A 35 -5.18 9.66 23.85
C ARG A 35 -6.18 9.53 24.99
N ASN A 36 -6.65 10.66 25.53
CA ASN A 36 -7.75 10.65 26.51
C ASN A 36 -9.10 10.36 25.85
N ASN A 37 -9.23 10.69 24.57
CA ASN A 37 -10.44 10.45 23.78
C ASN A 37 -10.28 9.22 22.87
N SER A 38 -11.21 8.27 22.98
CA SER A 38 -11.20 7.04 22.19
C SER A 38 -11.40 7.30 20.70
N SER A 39 -12.14 8.35 20.32
CA SER A 39 -12.37 8.68 18.90
C SER A 39 -11.09 9.11 18.18
N GLU A 40 -10.24 9.90 18.85
CA GLU A 40 -8.93 10.30 18.33
C GLU A 40 -8.00 9.09 18.17
N TYR A 41 -8.04 8.16 19.13
CA TYR A 41 -7.27 6.92 19.03
C TYR A 41 -7.69 6.08 17.81
N PHE A 42 -9.00 5.91 17.59
CA PHE A 42 -9.50 5.19 16.41
C PHE A 42 -9.10 5.87 15.10
N LYS A 43 -9.13 7.21 15.05
CA LYS A 43 -8.69 7.96 13.88
C LYS A 43 -7.21 7.73 13.59
N ASP A 44 -6.36 7.84 14.60
CA ASP A 44 -4.91 7.58 14.47
C ASP A 44 -4.64 6.14 14.00
N TYR A 45 -5.40 5.15 14.51
CA TYR A 45 -5.30 3.76 14.08
C TYR A 45 -5.71 3.56 12.61
N ILE A 46 -6.80 4.17 12.15
CA ILE A 46 -7.25 4.09 10.75
C ILE A 46 -6.22 4.72 9.82
N GLU A 47 -5.69 5.90 10.17
CA GLU A 47 -4.65 6.56 9.38
C GLU A 47 -3.38 5.72 9.28
N LEU A 48 -2.96 5.09 10.38
CA LEU A 48 -1.82 4.19 10.38
C LEU A 48 -2.06 2.96 9.48
N LYS A 49 -3.25 2.35 9.58
CA LYS A 49 -3.62 1.18 8.77
C LYS A 49 -3.68 1.51 7.28
N LEU A 50 -4.21 2.68 6.92
CA LEU A 50 -4.25 3.16 5.54
C LEU A 50 -2.86 3.49 5.01
N TYR A 51 -2.00 4.10 5.83
CA TYR A 51 -0.61 4.37 5.47
C TYR A 51 0.12 3.07 5.12
N TYR A 52 0.14 2.09 6.02
CA TYR A 52 0.81 0.81 5.74
C TYR A 52 0.11 0.00 4.66
N GLY A 53 -1.23 0.04 4.60
CA GLY A 53 -1.99 -0.61 3.54
C GLY A 53 -1.63 -0.07 2.16
N SER A 54 -1.47 1.25 2.03
CA SER A 54 -1.06 1.87 0.76
C SER A 54 0.33 1.39 0.32
N ILE A 55 1.29 1.31 1.24
CA ILE A 55 2.64 0.81 0.96
C ILE A 55 2.60 -0.68 0.59
N PHE A 56 1.84 -1.48 1.34
CA PHE A 56 1.70 -2.90 1.10
C PHE A 56 1.13 -3.21 -0.29
N LEU A 57 0.12 -2.46 -0.74
CA LEU A 57 -0.44 -2.59 -2.09
C LEU A 57 0.59 -2.32 -3.18
N ILE A 58 1.41 -1.28 -3.00
CA ILE A 58 2.51 -0.95 -3.92
C ILE A 58 3.52 -2.10 -3.96
N VAL A 59 3.96 -2.58 -2.80
CA VAL A 59 4.98 -3.64 -2.69
C VAL A 59 4.49 -4.94 -3.32
N ILE A 60 3.28 -5.41 -2.99
CA ILE A 60 2.72 -6.63 -3.57
C ILE A 60 2.59 -6.50 -5.09
N GLY A 61 2.10 -5.36 -5.57
CA GLY A 61 1.93 -5.15 -7.00
C GLY A 61 3.26 -5.21 -7.75
N ILE A 62 4.30 -4.52 -7.25
CA ILE A 62 5.64 -4.54 -7.84
C ILE A 62 6.29 -5.93 -7.77
N VAL A 63 6.29 -6.55 -6.58
CA VAL A 63 6.90 -7.88 -6.38
C VAL A 63 6.20 -8.94 -7.24
N GLY A 64 4.87 -8.87 -7.35
CA GLY A 64 4.09 -9.76 -8.20
C GLY A 64 4.43 -9.58 -9.69
N LEU A 65 4.56 -8.33 -10.16
CA LEU A 65 4.94 -8.06 -11.55
C LEU A 65 6.36 -8.56 -11.86
N LEU A 66 7.31 -8.36 -10.95
CA LEU A 66 8.67 -8.88 -11.10
C LEU A 66 8.69 -10.41 -11.15
N ALA A 67 7.90 -11.08 -10.30
CA ALA A 67 7.79 -12.53 -10.32
C ALA A 67 7.25 -13.04 -11.67
N ILE A 68 6.25 -12.38 -12.24
CA ILE A 68 5.71 -12.72 -13.57
C ILE A 68 6.80 -12.60 -14.64
N VAL A 69 7.55 -11.49 -14.66
CA VAL A 69 8.64 -11.28 -15.63
C VAL A 69 9.71 -12.37 -15.51
N ILE A 70 10.10 -12.74 -14.28
CA ILE A 70 11.08 -13.82 -14.06
C ILE A 70 10.56 -15.16 -14.58
N ILE A 71 9.28 -15.48 -14.31
CA ILE A 71 8.66 -16.71 -14.79
C ILE A 71 8.61 -16.72 -16.33
N GLU A 72 8.23 -15.61 -16.95
CA GLU A 72 8.22 -15.51 -18.42
C GLU A 72 9.62 -15.71 -18.99
N ILE A 73 10.67 -15.12 -18.41
CA ILE A 73 12.06 -15.31 -18.89
C ILE A 73 12.58 -16.73 -18.73
N ILE A 74 12.18 -17.44 -17.67
CA ILE A 74 12.71 -18.79 -17.35
C ILE A 74 11.98 -19.88 -18.16
N PHE A 75 10.68 -19.72 -18.38
CA PHE A 75 9.83 -20.79 -18.92
C PHE A 75 9.35 -20.57 -20.36
N ILE A 76 9.62 -19.40 -20.95
CA ILE A 76 9.33 -19.07 -22.36
C ILE A 76 10.65 -18.86 -23.09
#